data_AF-A0A925K7J0-F1
#
_entry.id   AF-A0A925K7J0-F1
#
_cell.length_a   1.000
_cell.length_b   1.000
_cell.length_c   1.000
_cell.angle_alpha   90.00
_cell.angle_beta   90.00
_cell.angle_gamma   90.00
#
_symmetry.space_group_name_H-M   'P 1'
#
loop_
_entity.id
_entity.type
_entity.pdbx_description
1 polymer ?
#
loop_
_entity_poly.entity_id
_entity_poly.type
_entity_poly.pdbx_seq_one_letter_code
_entity_poly.pdbx_strand_id
1 'polypeptide(L)'
;MLAGLGFKEAGSSTGGMSQYYLWSGNDMKFSLQDDRGYYECNIISINKPIERLELIKLLRFLKDDAFFYREELKIAKLSGTLSANAYVDLFYKNYRLIKDFLFGFSQSGFDDYQNYVVIFD
;
A
#
# COMPACT_ATOMS: atom_id res chain seq x y z
N MET A 1 15.60 3.91 -3.41
CA MET A 1 14.95 2.72 -2.81
C MET A 1 14.04 2.01 -3.83
N LEU A 2 12.96 2.64 -4.30
CA LEU A 2 12.06 2.05 -5.33
C LEU A 2 12.74 1.73 -6.67
N ALA A 3 13.65 2.58 -7.14
CA ALA A 3 14.44 2.32 -8.35
C ALA A 3 15.24 1.00 -8.28
N GLY A 4 15.67 0.59 -7.08
CA GLY A 4 16.35 -0.69 -6.86
C GLY A 4 15.45 -1.92 -6.99
N LEU A 5 14.12 -1.71 -7.01
CA LEU A 5 13.11 -2.72 -7.30
C LEU A 5 12.60 -2.63 -8.75
N GLY A 6 13.24 -1.81 -9.59
CA GLY A 6 12.84 -1.59 -10.98
C GLY A 6 11.62 -0.68 -11.17
N PHE A 7 11.17 0.01 -10.12
CA PHE A 7 10.08 0.98 -10.23
C PHE A 7 10.57 2.29 -10.85
N LYS A 8 9.76 2.85 -11.74
CA LYS A 8 9.96 4.18 -12.34
C LYS A 8 8.77 5.06 -12.02
N GLU A 9 9.01 6.35 -11.84
CA GLU A 9 7.93 7.32 -11.74
C GLU A 9 7.11 7.29 -13.03
N ALA A 10 5.81 7.05 -12.90
CA ALA A 10 4.87 6.89 -13.99
C ALA A 10 3.89 8.06 -14.10
N GLY A 11 3.81 8.91 -13.06
CA GLY A 11 3.08 10.15 -13.08
C GLY A 11 3.02 10.82 -11.72
N SER A 12 2.90 12.15 -11.75
CA SER A 12 2.58 12.97 -10.60
C SER A 12 1.51 13.97 -10.99
N SER A 13 0.56 14.25 -10.09
CA SER A 13 -0.43 15.32 -10.29
C SER A 13 -0.52 16.17 -9.02
N THR A 14 -0.58 17.48 -9.21
CA THR A 14 -0.82 18.45 -8.15
C THR A 14 -2.07 19.24 -8.53
N GLY A 15 -3.18 18.98 -7.84
CA GLY A 15 -4.45 19.68 -8.03
C GLY A 15 -4.99 20.18 -6.70
N GLY A 16 -4.95 21.49 -6.48
CA GLY A 16 -5.38 22.08 -5.20
C GLY A 16 -4.52 21.61 -4.02
N MET A 17 -5.14 20.98 -3.02
CA MET A 17 -4.48 20.44 -1.81
C MET A 17 -4.09 18.96 -1.93
N SER A 18 -4.27 18.32 -3.09
CA SER A 18 -3.97 16.91 -3.29
C SER A 18 -2.76 16.69 -4.17
N GLN A 19 -1.83 15.86 -3.70
CA GLN A 19 -0.66 15.40 -4.45
C GLN A 19 -0.79 13.90 -4.72
N TYR A 20 -0.65 13.52 -5.98
CA TYR A 20 -0.65 12.12 -6.39
C TYR A 20 0.73 11.76 -6.93
N TYR A 21 1.29 10.65 -6.43
CA TYR A 21 2.52 10.06 -6.93
C TYR A 21 2.27 8.63 -7.33
N LEU A 22 2.76 8.24 -8.51
CA LEU A 22 2.62 6.90 -9.04
C LEU A 22 3.97 6.39 -9.51
N TRP A 23 4.37 5.24 -9.00
CA TRP A 23 5.50 4.49 -9.50
C TRP A 23 5.02 3.17 -10.11
N SER A 24 5.52 2.83 -11.29
CA SER A 24 5.19 1.58 -11.98
C SER A 24 6.43 0.68 -12.03
N GLY A 25 6.26 -0.56 -11.59
CA GLY A 25 7.15 -1.68 -11.92
C GLY A 25 6.57 -2.50 -13.08
N ASN A 26 7.13 -3.69 -13.30
CA ASN A 26 6.63 -4.63 -14.32
C ASN A 26 5.31 -5.32 -13.91
N ASP A 27 5.12 -5.55 -12.62
CA ASP A 27 4.02 -6.39 -12.10
C ASP A 27 2.92 -5.57 -11.41
N MET A 28 3.27 -4.42 -10.84
CA MET A 28 2.38 -3.61 -10.03
C MET A 28 2.78 -2.13 -10.07
N LYS A 29 1.85 -1.27 -9.66
CA LYS A 29 2.07 0.14 -9.37
C LYS A 29 1.92 0.39 -7.88
N PHE A 30 2.71 1.33 -7.38
CA PHE A 30 2.64 1.87 -6.03
C PHE A 30 2.19 3.33 -6.15
N SER A 31 1.09 3.68 -5.48
CA SER A 31 0.54 5.04 -5.53
C SER A 31 0.39 5.64 -4.15
N LEU A 32 0.79 6.91 -4.02
CA LEU A 32 0.55 7.74 -2.84
C LEU A 32 -0.35 8.91 -3.24
N GLN A 33 -1.42 9.11 -2.48
CA GLN A 33 -2.31 10.25 -2.62
C GLN A 33 -2.35 11.02 -1.30
N ASP A 34 -1.97 12.29 -1.33
CA ASP A 34 -2.12 13.23 -0.23
C ASP A 34 -3.50 13.88 -0.30
N ASP A 35 -4.22 13.88 0.82
CA ASP A 35 -5.37 14.73 1.07
C ASP A 35 -5.19 15.45 2.42
N ARG A 36 -4.82 16.73 2.36
CA ARG A 36 -4.70 17.62 3.54
C ARG A 36 -3.74 17.08 4.62
N GLY A 37 -2.64 16.42 4.23
CA GLY A 37 -1.63 15.89 5.13
C GLY A 37 -1.87 14.42 5.53
N TYR A 38 -2.89 13.78 4.98
CA TYR A 38 -3.14 12.35 5.11
C TYR A 38 -2.75 11.66 3.80
N TYR A 39 -1.87 10.67 3.89
CA TYR A 39 -1.43 9.90 2.74
C TYR A 39 -2.19 8.58 2.66
N GLU A 40 -2.94 8.39 1.58
CA GLU A 40 -3.48 7.11 1.15
C GLU A 40 -2.46 6.39 0.26
N CYS A 41 -2.11 5.16 0.65
CA CYS A 41 -1.13 4.35 -0.04
C CYS A 41 -1.77 3.10 -0.62
N ASN A 42 -1.74 2.97 -1.95
CA ASN A 42 -2.37 1.86 -2.66
C ASN A 42 -1.39 1.10 -3.56
N ILE A 43 -1.60 -0.20 -3.67
CA ILE A 43 -0.96 -1.10 -4.62
C ILE A 43 -1.97 -1.45 -5.70
N ILE A 44 -1.56 -1.33 -6.96
CA ILE A 44 -2.39 -1.59 -8.13
C ILE A 44 -1.70 -2.67 -8.95
N SER A 45 -2.37 -3.79 -9.20
CA SER A 45 -1.82 -4.80 -10.11
C SER A 45 -1.90 -4.32 -11.56
N ILE A 46 -0.86 -4.55 -12.35
CA ILE A 46 -0.88 -4.19 -13.78
C ILE A 46 -1.59 -5.26 -14.61
N ASN A 47 -1.48 -6.52 -14.19
CA ASN A 47 -1.88 -7.68 -14.99
C ASN A 47 -3.19 -8.33 -14.52
N LYS A 48 -3.87 -7.74 -13.52
CA LYS A 48 -5.10 -8.26 -12.94
C LYS A 48 -6.15 -7.14 -12.81
N PRO A 49 -7.45 -7.44 -12.91
CA PRO A 49 -8.54 -6.47 -12.80
C PRO A 49 -8.78 -6.05 -11.33
N ILE A 50 -7.72 -5.83 -10.57
CA ILE A 50 -7.80 -5.37 -9.19
C ILE A 50 -7.76 -3.86 -9.21
N GLU A 51 -8.75 -3.23 -8.60
CA GLU A 51 -8.85 -1.78 -8.61
C GLU A 51 -7.72 -1.16 -7.78
N ARG A 52 -7.67 -1.44 -6.46
CA ARG A 52 -6.66 -0.92 -5.52
C ARG A 52 -6.58 -1.79 -4.25
N LEU A 53 -5.38 -2.03 -3.73
CA LEU A 53 -5.16 -2.65 -2.43
C LEU A 53 -4.50 -1.64 -1.49
N GLU A 54 -5.12 -1.31 -0.36
CA GLU A 54 -4.53 -0.42 0.64
C GLU A 54 -3.34 -1.10 1.31
N LEU A 55 -2.17 -0.44 1.33
CA LEU A 55 -0.92 -1.07 1.76
C LEU A 55 -1.00 -1.57 3.22
N ILE A 56 -1.57 -0.80 4.14
CA ILE A 56 -1.65 -1.20 5.55
C ILE A 56 -2.64 -2.37 5.74
N LYS A 57 -3.83 -2.31 5.14
CA LYS A 57 -4.80 -3.42 5.19
C LYS A 57 -4.18 -4.69 4.59
N LEU A 58 -3.51 -4.55 3.45
CA LEU A 58 -2.84 -5.67 2.79
C LEU A 58 -1.75 -6.27 3.68
N LEU A 59 -0.92 -5.47 4.34
CA LEU A 59 0.14 -6.00 5.20
C LEU A 59 -0.41 -6.67 6.47
N ARG A 60 -1.51 -6.17 7.05
CA ARG A 60 -2.20 -6.84 8.16
C ARG A 60 -2.70 -8.22 7.74
N PHE A 61 -3.35 -8.30 6.58
CA PHE A 61 -3.82 -9.54 5.99
C PHE A 61 -2.67 -10.52 5.70
N LEU A 62 -1.63 -10.08 4.99
CA LEU A 62 -0.51 -10.95 4.58
C LEU A 62 0.36 -11.44 5.75
N LYS A 63 0.38 -10.70 6.86
CA LYS A 63 1.13 -11.07 8.06
C LYS A 63 0.27 -11.78 9.11
N ASP A 64 -1.04 -11.89 8.87
CA ASP A 64 -2.02 -12.32 9.87
C ASP A 64 -1.86 -11.57 11.21
N ASP A 65 -1.66 -10.27 11.13
CA ASP A 65 -1.42 -9.40 12.28
C ASP A 65 -2.36 -8.19 12.23
N ALA A 66 -3.50 -8.33 12.91
CA ALA A 66 -4.51 -7.27 13.03
C ALA A 66 -3.98 -6.00 13.73
N PHE A 67 -2.95 -6.15 14.56
CA PHE A 67 -2.30 -5.06 15.28
C PHE A 67 -1.09 -4.51 14.56
N PHE A 68 -0.72 -5.07 13.40
CA PHE A 68 0.37 -4.55 12.59
C PHE A 68 0.14 -3.07 12.34
N TYR A 69 1.16 -2.28 12.66
CA TYR A 69 1.14 -0.84 12.52
C TYR A 69 0.11 -0.12 13.44
N ARG A 70 -0.48 -0.75 14.46
CA ARG A 70 -1.42 -0.11 15.41
C ARG A 70 -0.68 0.65 16.51
N GLU A 71 0.28 0.01 17.17
CA GLU A 71 0.98 0.59 18.33
C GLU A 71 1.93 1.71 17.93
N GLU A 72 2.70 1.54 16.85
CA GLU A 72 3.63 2.57 16.35
C GLU A 72 2.89 3.82 15.86
N LEU A 73 1.71 3.65 15.24
CA LEU A 73 0.86 4.77 14.83
C LEU A 73 0.13 5.42 16.02
N LYS A 74 -0.30 4.68 17.04
CA LYS A 74 -0.88 5.29 18.25
C LYS A 74 0.16 6.12 19.01
N ILE A 75 1.35 5.57 19.22
CA ILE A 75 2.45 6.22 19.96
C ILE A 75 2.92 7.49 19.25
N ALA A 76 2.99 7.47 17.92
CA ALA A 76 3.42 8.62 17.13
C ALA A 76 2.28 9.62 16.79
N LYS A 77 1.03 9.36 17.22
CA LYS A 77 -0.19 10.06 16.74
C LYS A 77 -0.36 10.00 15.21
N LEU A 78 0.11 8.92 14.59
CA LEU A 78 0.22 8.75 13.15
C LEU A 78 -0.88 7.95 12.46
N SER A 79 -2.00 7.69 13.13
CA SER A 79 -3.18 7.05 12.51
C SER A 79 -3.62 7.84 11.26
N GLY A 80 -3.22 7.38 10.06
CA GLY A 80 -3.47 8.06 8.79
C GLY A 80 -2.38 9.06 8.31
N THR A 81 -1.24 9.20 9.00
CA THR A 81 -0.28 10.30 8.74
C THR A 81 1.18 9.84 8.59
N LEU A 82 1.41 8.58 8.18
CA LEU A 82 2.74 8.21 7.71
C LEU A 82 3.21 9.20 6.64
N SER A 83 4.44 9.70 6.78
CA SER A 83 5.04 10.48 5.69
C SER A 83 5.16 9.63 4.43
N ALA A 84 5.19 10.29 3.27
CA ALA A 84 5.42 9.62 1.99
C ALA A 84 6.65 8.68 2.03
N ASN A 85 7.76 9.12 2.64
CA ASN A 85 8.97 8.31 2.79
C ASN A 85 8.74 7.06 3.64
N ALA A 86 7.99 7.17 4.74
CA ALA A 86 7.68 6.02 5.59
C ALA A 86 6.82 4.98 4.86
N TYR A 87 5.89 5.40 4.00
CA TYR A 87 5.14 4.49 3.13
C TYR A 87 6.05 3.82 2.08
N VAL A 88 6.95 4.57 1.46
CA VAL A 88 7.93 4.04 0.51
C VAL A 88 8.82 2.98 1.17
N ASP A 89 9.33 3.25 2.36
CA ASP A 89 10.17 2.33 3.12
C ASP A 89 9.38 1.08 3.53
N LEU A 90 8.14 1.25 3.98
CA LEU A 90 7.26 0.16 4.36
C LEU A 90 6.97 -0.76 3.18
N PHE A 91 6.66 -0.18 2.02
CA PHE A 91 6.48 -0.93 0.78
C PHE A 91 7.75 -1.67 0.39
N TYR A 92 8.90 -0.99 0.39
CA TYR A 92 10.17 -1.60 0.01
C TYR A 92 10.53 -2.80 0.89
N LYS A 93 10.38 -2.68 2.21
CA LYS A 93 10.64 -3.75 3.17
C LYS A 93 9.75 -4.97 2.98
N ASN A 94 8.53 -4.80 2.46
CA ASN A 94 7.57 -5.87 2.27
C ASN A 94 7.34 -6.23 0.79
N TYR A 95 8.17 -5.71 -0.12
CA TYR A 95 7.97 -5.84 -1.56
C TYR A 95 7.81 -7.30 -2.02
N ARG A 96 8.67 -8.20 -1.53
CA ARG A 96 8.59 -9.63 -1.89
C ARG A 96 7.27 -10.25 -1.47
N LEU A 97 6.83 -10.01 -0.23
CA LEU A 97 5.56 -10.52 0.29
C LEU A 97 4.37 -10.04 -0.54
N ILE A 98 4.35 -8.76 -0.90
CA ILE A 98 3.31 -8.15 -1.75
C ILE A 98 3.36 -8.76 -3.16
N LYS A 99 4.57 -8.92 -3.73
CA LYS A 99 4.77 -9.50 -5.05
C LYS A 99 4.29 -10.95 -5.12
N ASP A 100 4.64 -11.76 -4.13
CA ASP A 100 4.28 -13.17 -4.09
C ASP A 100 2.77 -13.34 -3.99
N PHE A 101 2.09 -12.50 -3.19
CA PHE A 101 0.63 -12.45 -3.15
C PHE A 101 0.00 -12.10 -4.52
N LEU A 102 0.52 -11.08 -5.20
CA LEU A 102 0.03 -10.66 -6.52
C LEU A 102 0.36 -11.66 -7.64
N PHE A 103 1.43 -12.45 -7.49
CA PHE A 103 1.83 -13.47 -8.46
C PHE A 103 1.02 -14.77 -8.29
N GLY A 104 0.81 -15.21 -7.04
CA GLY A 104 -0.03 -16.35 -6.69
C GLY A 104 -1.54 -16.09 -6.77
N PHE A 105 -1.92 -14.97 -7.39
CA PHE A 105 -3.25 -14.39 -7.29
C PHE A 105 -4.37 -15.30 -7.83
N SER A 106 -5.24 -15.74 -6.92
CA SER A 106 -6.51 -16.41 -7.17
C SER A 106 -7.68 -15.52 -6.75
N GLN A 107 -8.86 -15.72 -7.33
CA GLN A 107 -10.07 -14.99 -6.93
C GLN A 107 -10.36 -15.17 -5.42
N SER A 108 -10.17 -16.39 -4.90
CA SER A 108 -10.35 -16.70 -3.47
C SER A 108 -9.50 -15.80 -2.58
N GLY A 109 -8.20 -15.64 -2.88
CA GLY A 109 -7.32 -14.81 -2.05
C GLY A 109 -7.69 -13.32 -2.07
N PHE A 110 -8.33 -12.86 -3.14
CA PHE A 110 -8.87 -11.50 -3.20
C PHE A 110 -10.14 -11.34 -2.37
N ASP A 111 -11.05 -12.31 -2.46
CA ASP A 111 -12.28 -12.32 -1.67
C ASP A 111 -11.94 -12.38 -0.17
N ASP A 112 -10.94 -13.16 0.23
CA ASP A 112 -10.43 -13.21 1.60
C ASP A 112 -9.88 -11.85 2.06
N TYR A 113 -9.09 -11.18 1.21
CA TYR A 113 -8.60 -9.82 1.50
C TYR A 113 -9.74 -8.80 1.62
N GLN A 114 -10.74 -8.86 0.74
CA GLN A 114 -11.88 -7.94 0.77
C GLN A 114 -12.67 -8.10 2.07
N ASN A 115 -12.93 -9.35 2.45
CA ASN A 115 -13.66 -9.73 3.67
C ASN A 115 -12.82 -9.63 4.95
N TYR A 116 -11.53 -9.32 4.84
CA TYR A 116 -10.68 -9.10 6.00
C TYR A 116 -11.12 -7.83 6.76
N VAL A 117 -11.85 -8.05 7.86
CA VAL A 117 -12.30 -7.01 8.78
C VAL A 117 -11.41 -7.02 10.00
N VAL A 118 -10.77 -5.88 10.28
CA VAL A 118 -10.06 -5.68 11.54
C VAL A 118 -11.08 -5.21 12.57
N ILE A 119 -11.48 -6.11 13.47
CA ILE A 119 -12.30 -5.75 14.63
C ILE A 119 -11.36 -5.23 15.71
N PHE A 120 -11.61 -4.01 16.17
CA PHE A 120 -10.87 -3.42 17.28
C PHE A 120 -11.70 -3.61 18.55
N ASP A 121 -11.24 -4.48 19.44
CA ASP A 121 -11.61 -4.46 20.85
C ASP A 121 -11.08 -3.19 21.53
#